data_AF-A0A511DCI0-F1
#
_entry.id   AF-A0A511DCI0-F1
#
_cell.length_a   1.000
_cell.length_b   1.000
_cell.length_c   1.000
_cell.angle_alpha   90.00
_cell.angle_beta   90.00
_cell.angle_gamma   90.00
#
_symmetry.space_group_name_H-M   'P 1'
#
loop_
_entity.id
_entity.type
_entity.pdbx_description
1 polymer ?
#
loop_
_entity_poly.entity_id
_entity_poly.type
_entity_poly.pdbx_seq_one_letter_code
_entity_poly.pdbx_strand_id
1 'polypeptide(L)'
;MQGMTAVPEMRGSGPVVPLAGRSQPRTGPARIVAITESLTELRRPESDLARILSGVGTADLLVACDDVVSGHQVVAAPTPLFSYLDYPDYDDPVEDVADEAADDRAAPAPREPGPDERVSDGDVLDLSGVQLHRLSLRGVTAGSEDDLVAAMSELVGFDPEPGVYCLAPVASADDPARAVLISAMERLAQVYGLPLLRYRCLELSIVPCEG
;
A
#
# COMPACT_ATOMS: atom_id res chain seq x y z
N MET A 1 -8.16 66.75 -47.49
CA MET A 1 -8.13 66.43 -46.05
C MET A 1 -8.24 64.92 -45.90
N GLN A 2 -7.09 64.27 -45.75
CA GLN A 2 -6.95 62.83 -45.52
C GLN A 2 -7.21 62.55 -44.03
N GLY A 3 -8.12 61.62 -43.73
CA GLY A 3 -8.30 61.05 -42.40
C GLY A 3 -7.79 59.61 -42.41
N MET A 4 -6.56 59.41 -41.94
CA MET A 4 -5.93 58.11 -41.77
C MET A 4 -5.92 57.80 -40.26
N THR A 5 -6.83 56.95 -39.81
CA THR A 5 -6.85 56.44 -38.43
C THR A 5 -5.84 55.32 -38.31
N ALA A 6 -4.68 55.62 -37.71
CA ALA A 6 -3.68 54.63 -37.33
C ALA A 6 -4.12 53.90 -36.05
N VAL A 7 -4.19 52.57 -36.13
CA VAL A 7 -4.35 51.66 -34.98
C VAL A 7 -2.95 51.39 -34.41
N PRO A 8 -2.70 51.58 -33.10
CA PRO A 8 -1.46 51.10 -32.49
C PRO A 8 -1.59 49.62 -32.10
N GLU A 9 -0.86 48.76 -32.82
CA GLU A 9 -0.60 47.37 -32.41
C GLU A 9 0.31 47.36 -31.17
N MET A 10 -0.20 46.93 -30.03
CA MET A 10 0.64 46.59 -28.87
C MET A 10 1.32 45.24 -29.12
N ARG A 11 2.56 45.27 -29.62
CA ARG A 11 3.46 44.11 -29.61
C ARG A 11 4.05 43.92 -28.22
N GLY A 12 3.38 43.11 -27.40
CA GLY A 12 3.97 42.53 -26.19
C GLY A 12 4.90 41.37 -26.55
N SER A 13 6.11 41.66 -27.02
CA SER A 13 7.16 40.66 -27.27
C SER A 13 8.05 40.53 -26.03
N GLY A 14 7.61 39.76 -25.03
CA GLY A 14 8.51 39.28 -23.97
C GLY A 14 9.41 38.14 -24.52
N PRO A 15 10.67 38.03 -24.08
CA PRO A 15 11.51 36.92 -24.48
C PRO A 15 10.93 35.61 -23.91
N VAL A 16 10.49 34.72 -24.80
CA VAL A 16 10.24 33.32 -24.44
C VAL A 16 11.60 32.70 -24.16
N VAL A 17 11.92 32.50 -22.88
CA VAL A 17 13.04 31.66 -22.48
C VAL A 17 12.70 30.24 -22.92
N PRO A 18 13.43 29.63 -23.87
CA PRO A 18 13.19 28.24 -24.21
C PRO A 18 13.61 27.40 -23.01
N LEU A 19 12.64 26.72 -22.39
CA LEU A 19 12.92 25.68 -21.40
C LEU A 19 13.77 24.62 -22.09
N ALA A 20 15.04 24.53 -21.70
CA ALA A 20 16.02 23.60 -22.29
C ALA A 20 15.44 22.18 -22.32
N GLY A 21 15.51 21.57 -23.51
CA GLY A 21 14.88 20.30 -23.83
C GLY A 21 15.28 19.17 -22.88
N ARG A 22 14.28 18.58 -22.23
CA ARG A 22 14.39 17.23 -21.67
C ARG A 22 14.11 16.22 -22.80
N SER A 23 15.08 16.08 -23.70
CA SER A 23 15.05 15.07 -24.77
C SER A 23 16.42 14.43 -24.95
N GLN A 24 17.05 14.08 -23.82
CA GLN A 24 18.10 13.05 -23.84
C GLN A 24 17.48 11.76 -23.31
N PRO A 25 17.52 10.65 -24.07
CA PRO A 25 17.29 9.34 -23.50
C PRO A 25 18.44 9.08 -22.52
N ARG A 26 18.22 9.39 -21.25
CA ARG A 26 19.16 9.08 -20.19
C ARG A 26 19.04 7.58 -19.94
N THR A 27 20.05 6.85 -20.41
CA THR A 27 20.14 5.38 -20.40
C THR A 27 20.54 4.89 -19.01
N GLY A 28 19.62 4.99 -18.05
CA GLY A 28 19.65 4.23 -16.79
C GLY A 28 18.80 2.96 -16.91
N PRO A 29 18.99 1.95 -16.05
CA PRO A 29 18.04 0.84 -15.94
C PRO A 29 16.66 1.41 -15.56
N ALA A 30 15.61 1.00 -16.27
CA ALA A 30 14.27 1.48 -16.00
C ALA A 30 13.80 1.00 -14.61
N ARG A 31 13.34 1.93 -13.79
CA ARG A 31 12.74 1.64 -12.48
C ARG A 31 11.23 1.78 -12.57
N ILE A 32 10.50 0.78 -12.12
CA ILE A 32 9.03 0.83 -12.03
C ILE A 32 8.60 1.18 -10.60
N VAL A 33 7.65 2.09 -10.47
CA VAL A 33 6.92 2.36 -9.24
C VAL A 33 5.46 1.97 -9.49
N ALA A 34 5.05 0.85 -8.90
CA ALA A 34 3.78 0.18 -9.17
C ALA A 34 2.85 0.22 -7.96
N ILE A 35 1.55 0.12 -8.21
CA ILE A 35 0.53 -0.01 -7.18
C ILE A 35 -0.40 -1.19 -7.47
N THR A 36 -0.81 -1.90 -6.42
CA THR A 36 -1.86 -2.91 -6.47
C THR A 36 -2.76 -2.79 -5.24
N GLU A 37 -4.02 -3.21 -5.35
CA GLU A 37 -4.90 -3.26 -4.19
C GLU A 37 -4.42 -4.29 -3.16
N SER A 38 -4.11 -5.50 -3.61
CA SER A 38 -3.72 -6.63 -2.75
C SER A 38 -2.65 -7.49 -3.41
N LEU A 39 -2.01 -8.38 -2.65
CA LEU A 39 -1.01 -9.30 -3.19
C LEU A 39 -1.63 -10.45 -3.98
N THR A 40 -2.93 -10.70 -3.79
CA THR A 40 -3.65 -11.70 -4.59
C THR A 40 -3.49 -11.47 -6.09
N GLU A 41 -3.45 -10.22 -6.57
CA GLU A 41 -3.29 -9.90 -8.00
C GLU A 41 -1.96 -10.40 -8.58
N LEU A 42 -0.90 -10.35 -7.77
CA LEU A 42 0.43 -10.82 -8.17
C LEU A 42 0.51 -12.35 -8.18
N ARG A 43 -0.28 -13.01 -7.32
CA ARG A 43 -0.36 -14.47 -7.18
C ARG A 43 -1.25 -15.13 -8.22
N ARG A 44 -2.01 -14.36 -9.01
CA ARG A 44 -2.88 -14.92 -10.04
C ARG A 44 -2.05 -15.61 -11.13
N PRO A 45 -2.49 -16.77 -11.63
CA PRO A 45 -1.89 -17.35 -12.82
C PRO A 45 -2.01 -16.35 -13.97
N GLU A 46 -0.93 -16.20 -14.75
CA GLU A 46 -0.85 -15.25 -15.86
C GLU A 46 -1.00 -13.77 -15.45
N SER A 47 -0.78 -13.42 -14.17
CA SER A 47 -0.78 -12.03 -13.72
C SER A 47 0.07 -11.14 -14.63
N ASP A 48 -0.56 -10.13 -15.23
CA ASP A 48 0.12 -9.17 -16.09
C ASP A 48 1.11 -8.34 -15.27
N LEU A 49 0.72 -8.00 -14.03
CA LEU A 49 1.60 -7.34 -13.06
C LEU A 49 2.84 -8.19 -12.79
N ALA A 50 2.69 -9.49 -12.48
CA ALA A 50 3.84 -10.37 -12.25
C ALA A 50 4.75 -10.48 -13.47
N ARG A 51 4.17 -10.60 -14.67
CA ARG A 51 4.93 -10.65 -15.93
C ARG A 51 5.74 -9.38 -16.16
N ILE A 52 5.12 -8.21 -15.99
CA ILE A 52 5.81 -6.92 -16.13
C ILE A 52 6.94 -6.80 -15.10
N LEU A 53 6.64 -7.10 -13.83
CA LEU A 53 7.63 -7.01 -12.74
C LEU A 53 8.80 -7.97 -12.90
N SER A 54 8.57 -9.18 -13.43
CA SER A 54 9.65 -10.14 -13.74
C SER A 54 10.55 -9.70 -14.91
N GLY A 55 10.04 -8.83 -15.79
CA GLY A 55 10.76 -8.35 -16.97
C GLY A 55 11.54 -7.07 -16.72
N VAL A 56 11.38 -6.42 -15.57
CA VAL A 56 12.07 -5.17 -15.23
C VAL A 56 13.19 -5.39 -14.23
N GLY A 57 14.26 -4.62 -14.37
CA GLY A 57 15.45 -4.78 -13.53
C GLY A 57 15.27 -4.29 -12.09
N THR A 58 14.42 -3.29 -11.86
CA THR A 58 14.16 -2.75 -10.51
C THR A 58 12.73 -2.25 -10.43
N ALA A 59 12.01 -2.64 -9.39
CA ALA A 59 10.67 -2.14 -9.13
C ALA A 59 10.37 -1.96 -7.65
N ASP A 60 9.54 -0.97 -7.35
CA ASP A 60 8.92 -0.76 -6.05
C ASP A 60 7.42 -0.96 -6.21
N LEU A 61 6.85 -1.95 -5.52
CA LEU A 61 5.43 -2.28 -5.55
C LEU A 61 4.79 -1.87 -4.22
N LEU A 62 3.87 -0.90 -4.27
CA LEU A 62 2.99 -0.58 -3.15
C LEU A 62 1.74 -1.47 -3.19
N VAL A 63 1.50 -2.19 -2.10
CA VAL A 63 0.29 -2.95 -1.83
C VAL A 63 -0.59 -2.12 -0.90
N ALA A 64 -1.76 -1.69 -1.39
CA ALA A 64 -2.64 -0.79 -0.64
C ALA A 64 -3.26 -1.49 0.59
N CYS A 65 -3.79 -2.69 0.42
CA CYS A 65 -4.49 -3.47 1.44
C CYS A 65 -3.68 -4.71 1.81
N ASP A 66 -3.78 -5.14 3.08
CA ASP A 66 -3.32 -6.48 3.43
C ASP A 66 -4.26 -7.54 2.83
N ASP A 67 -3.67 -8.66 2.39
CA ASP A 67 -4.41 -9.89 2.13
C ASP A 67 -5.00 -10.34 3.47
N VAL A 68 -6.20 -9.87 3.80
CA VAL A 68 -6.94 -10.41 4.94
C VAL A 68 -7.25 -11.84 4.55
N VAL A 69 -6.45 -12.80 5.05
CA VAL A 69 -6.86 -14.19 5.10
C VAL A 69 -8.22 -14.14 5.78
N SER A 70 -9.30 -14.48 5.07
CA SER A 70 -10.67 -14.50 5.60
C SER A 70 -10.88 -15.53 6.73
N GLY A 71 -9.82 -15.94 7.43
CA GLY A 71 -9.83 -16.77 8.63
C GLY A 71 -9.29 -15.98 9.80
N HIS A 72 -10.11 -15.85 10.85
CA HIS A 72 -9.80 -15.17 12.11
C HIS A 72 -9.81 -13.63 12.06
N GLN A 73 -10.98 -13.08 11.72
CA GLN A 73 -11.49 -11.98 12.53
C GLN A 73 -11.56 -12.52 13.97
N VAL A 74 -10.50 -12.34 14.75
CA VAL A 74 -10.63 -12.33 16.21
C VAL A 74 -11.51 -11.12 16.46
N VAL A 75 -12.81 -11.34 16.49
CA VAL A 75 -13.73 -10.48 17.20
C VAL A 75 -13.16 -10.47 18.61
N ALA A 76 -12.35 -9.45 18.90
CA ALA A 76 -12.01 -9.12 20.26
C ALA A 76 -13.37 -8.96 20.94
N ALA A 77 -13.75 -9.97 21.73
CA ALA A 77 -14.96 -9.93 22.51
C ALA A 77 -14.94 -8.58 23.24
N PRO A 78 -16.06 -7.84 23.27
CA PRO A 78 -16.10 -6.60 24.01
C PRO A 78 -15.66 -6.92 25.44
N THR A 79 -14.51 -6.38 25.84
CA THR A 79 -14.05 -6.41 27.22
C THR A 79 -15.22 -5.90 28.06
N PRO A 80 -15.80 -6.72 28.96
CA PRO A 80 -16.86 -6.21 29.81
C PRO A 80 -16.26 -5.10 30.68
N LEU A 81 -16.76 -3.89 30.43
CA LEU A 81 -16.53 -2.71 31.23
C LEU A 81 -17.07 -2.99 32.65
N PHE A 82 -16.17 -2.92 33.62
CA PHE A 82 -16.42 -2.82 35.07
C PHE A 82 -17.12 -4.01 35.75
N SER A 83 -16.32 -4.91 36.34
CA SER A 83 -16.70 -5.56 37.59
C SER A 83 -15.85 -4.93 38.70
N TYR A 84 -16.38 -3.90 39.35
CA TYR A 84 -15.75 -3.19 40.47
C TYR A 84 -16.72 -3.14 41.66
N LEU A 85 -17.36 -4.28 41.95
CA LEU A 85 -18.18 -4.47 43.14
C LEU A 85 -17.86 -5.83 43.75
N ASP A 86 -16.65 -5.93 44.30
CA ASP A 86 -16.37 -6.90 45.36
C ASP A 86 -15.33 -6.29 46.29
N TYR A 87 -15.80 -5.38 47.15
CA TYR A 87 -15.02 -4.87 48.27
C TYR A 87 -15.32 -5.82 49.45
N PRO A 88 -14.36 -6.63 49.92
CA PRO A 88 -14.59 -7.41 51.12
C PRO A 88 -14.64 -6.46 52.32
N ASP A 89 -15.70 -6.62 53.11
CA ASP A 89 -15.93 -5.96 54.39
C ASP A 89 -14.80 -6.38 55.35
N TYR A 90 -14.05 -5.41 55.88
CA TYR A 90 -13.03 -5.66 56.89
C TYR A 90 -13.69 -5.64 58.28
N ASP A 91 -13.80 -6.81 58.90
CA ASP A 91 -13.87 -6.92 60.36
C ASP A 91 -12.92 -8.06 60.80
N ASP A 92 -11.78 -7.66 61.37
CA ASP A 92 -10.85 -8.44 62.20
C ASP A 92 -11.39 -8.41 63.66
N PRO A 93 -10.97 -9.21 64.67
CA PRO A 93 -9.91 -10.25 64.72
C PRO A 93 -10.28 -11.54 65.50
N VAL A 94 -9.46 -12.59 65.41
CA VAL A 94 -9.05 -13.43 66.56
C VAL A 94 -7.82 -14.29 66.25
N GLU A 95 -6.98 -14.41 67.27
CA GLU A 95 -5.65 -15.02 67.33
C GLU A 95 -5.60 -16.56 67.21
N ASP A 96 -4.40 -17.03 66.85
CA ASP A 96 -3.70 -18.23 67.33
C ASP A 96 -4.14 -19.62 66.80
N VAL A 97 -3.33 -20.19 65.89
CA VAL A 97 -2.61 -21.47 66.11
C VAL A 97 -1.58 -21.72 65.02
N ALA A 98 -0.45 -22.27 65.45
CA ALA A 98 0.75 -22.60 64.71
C ALA A 98 0.61 -23.70 63.65
N ASP A 99 1.64 -23.73 62.80
CA ASP A 99 2.34 -24.91 62.27
C ASP A 99 2.20 -25.24 60.77
N GLU A 100 3.31 -25.77 60.26
CA GLU A 100 3.83 -25.75 58.89
C GLU A 100 3.00 -26.46 57.79
N ALA A 101 3.12 -25.97 56.55
CA ALA A 101 3.54 -26.80 55.40
C ALA A 101 3.84 -25.92 54.18
N ALA A 102 5.02 -26.13 53.59
CA ALA A 102 5.50 -25.50 52.37
C ALA A 102 4.57 -25.80 51.16
N ASP A 103 4.10 -24.74 50.48
CA ASP A 103 3.52 -24.85 49.14
C ASP A 103 4.51 -24.24 48.12
N ASP A 104 5.30 -25.14 47.56
CA ASP A 104 6.27 -24.95 46.49
C ASP A 104 5.55 -24.54 45.19
N ARG A 105 5.13 -23.28 45.09
CA ARG A 105 4.63 -22.70 43.84
C ARG A 105 5.79 -22.31 42.93
N ALA A 106 6.41 -23.33 42.35
CA ALA A 106 7.28 -23.16 41.19
C ALA A 106 6.48 -22.48 40.07
N ALA A 107 6.86 -21.25 39.72
CA ALA A 107 6.32 -20.55 38.57
C ALA A 107 6.57 -21.39 37.30
N PRO A 108 5.59 -21.56 36.40
CA PRO A 108 5.84 -22.24 35.13
C PRO A 108 6.88 -21.44 34.35
N ALA A 109 7.97 -22.12 33.96
CA ALA A 109 9.01 -21.54 33.12
C ALA A 109 8.39 -20.96 31.83
N PRO A 110 8.91 -19.83 31.31
CA PRO A 110 8.46 -19.29 30.03
C PRO A 110 8.58 -20.37 28.97
N ARG A 111 7.47 -20.73 28.32
CA ARG A 111 7.50 -21.57 27.13
C ARG A 111 8.31 -20.82 26.08
N GLU A 112 9.45 -21.37 25.69
CA GLU A 112 10.13 -20.89 24.50
C GLU A 112 9.14 -21.00 23.33
N PRO A 113 8.90 -19.91 22.58
CA PRO A 113 8.08 -20.01 21.39
C PRO A 113 8.76 -21.04 20.49
N GLY A 114 8.03 -22.12 20.18
CA GLY A 114 8.45 -23.06 19.16
C GLY A 114 8.70 -22.31 17.85
N PRO A 115 9.38 -22.92 16.87
CA PRO A 115 9.46 -22.39 15.52
C PRO A 115 8.04 -22.41 14.93
N ASP A 116 7.24 -21.42 15.31
CA ASP A 116 6.06 -20.99 14.59
C ASP A 116 6.58 -20.73 13.19
N GLU A 117 6.13 -21.57 12.26
CA GLU A 117 6.28 -21.44 10.82
C GLU A 117 5.69 -20.09 10.39
N ARG A 118 6.41 -19.00 10.69
CA ARG A 118 6.36 -17.79 9.92
C ARG A 118 7.03 -18.13 8.60
N VAL A 119 6.34 -18.90 7.77
CA VAL A 119 6.55 -18.85 6.33
C VAL A 119 6.43 -17.37 6.02
N SER A 120 7.56 -16.73 5.80
CA SER A 120 7.58 -15.35 5.36
C SER A 120 6.73 -15.33 4.10
N ASP A 121 5.63 -14.59 4.16
CA ASP A 121 4.69 -14.36 3.05
C ASP A 121 5.39 -13.85 1.77
N GLY A 122 6.66 -13.46 1.88
CA GLY A 122 7.58 -13.09 0.81
C GLY A 122 8.24 -14.25 0.04
N ASP A 123 8.14 -15.51 0.48
CA ASP A 123 8.81 -16.65 -0.18
C ASP A 123 8.05 -17.18 -1.42
N VAL A 124 6.81 -16.72 -1.63
CA VAL A 124 5.95 -17.14 -2.76
C VAL A 124 6.16 -16.27 -4.00
N LEU A 125 6.85 -15.13 -3.87
CA LEU A 125 7.03 -14.16 -4.94
C LEU A 125 8.54 -13.93 -5.15
N ASP A 126 9.24 -14.93 -5.68
CA ASP A 126 10.65 -14.83 -6.10
C ASP A 126 10.80 -13.93 -7.33
N LEU A 127 10.39 -12.66 -7.20
CA LEU A 127 10.56 -11.62 -8.19
C LEU A 127 11.83 -10.85 -7.85
N SER A 128 12.95 -11.33 -8.38
CA SER A 128 14.25 -10.68 -8.22
C SER A 128 14.18 -9.21 -8.66
N GLY A 129 14.61 -8.29 -7.78
CA GLY A 129 14.63 -6.86 -8.07
C GLY A 129 13.33 -6.10 -7.76
N VAL A 130 12.32 -6.76 -7.18
CA VAL A 130 11.10 -6.12 -6.69
C VAL A 130 11.18 -5.87 -5.19
N GLN A 131 11.03 -4.61 -4.77
CA GLN A 131 10.83 -4.22 -3.38
C GLN A 131 9.33 -4.04 -3.11
N LEU A 132 8.85 -4.67 -2.04
CA LEU A 132 7.44 -4.67 -1.68
C LEU A 132 7.20 -3.75 -0.48
N HIS A 133 6.25 -2.83 -0.64
CA HIS A 133 5.84 -1.84 0.35
C HIS A 133 4.37 -2.03 0.68
N ARG A 134 3.96 -1.92 1.95
CA ARG A 134 2.57 -2.15 2.37
C ARG A 134 2.00 -0.91 3.06
N LEU A 135 0.84 -0.47 2.62
CA LEU A 135 0.10 0.63 3.27
C LEU A 135 -0.87 0.14 4.35
N SER A 136 -1.21 -1.15 4.34
CA SER A 136 -2.04 -1.83 5.35
C SER A 136 -3.44 -1.20 5.52
N LEU A 137 -4.02 -0.68 4.43
CA LEU A 137 -5.39 -0.20 4.42
C LEU A 137 -6.35 -1.37 4.63
N ARG A 138 -7.48 -1.10 5.30
CA ARG A 138 -8.57 -2.09 5.44
C ARG A 138 -9.35 -2.31 4.15
N GLY A 139 -9.24 -1.38 3.22
CA GLY A 139 -9.91 -1.33 1.93
C GLY A 139 -9.61 0.00 1.26
N VAL A 140 -9.56 0.02 -0.07
CA VAL A 140 -9.36 1.25 -0.82
C VAL A 140 -10.71 1.97 -0.94
N THR A 141 -10.75 3.21 -0.44
CA THR A 141 -11.94 4.07 -0.51
C THR A 141 -11.58 5.41 -1.14
N ALA A 142 -12.58 6.23 -1.50
CA ALA A 142 -12.33 7.57 -2.03
C ALA A 142 -11.48 8.45 -1.08
N GLY A 143 -11.55 8.22 0.23
CA GLY A 143 -10.73 8.94 1.22
C GLY A 143 -9.27 8.48 1.28
N SER A 144 -8.92 7.37 0.61
CA SER A 144 -7.57 6.80 0.65
C SER A 144 -6.62 7.41 -0.38
N GLU A 145 -7.12 8.23 -1.33
CA GLU A 145 -6.30 8.75 -2.44
C GLU A 145 -5.07 9.52 -1.96
N ASP A 146 -5.24 10.45 -1.00
CA ASP A 146 -4.13 11.28 -0.51
C ASP A 146 -3.06 10.43 0.20
N ASP A 147 -3.45 9.39 0.95
CA ASP A 147 -2.53 8.46 1.61
C ASP A 147 -1.75 7.63 0.58
N LEU A 148 -2.41 7.17 -0.47
CA LEU A 148 -1.77 6.43 -1.57
C LEU A 148 -0.76 7.33 -2.30
N VAL A 149 -1.13 8.58 -2.59
CA VAL A 149 -0.22 9.55 -3.23
C VAL A 149 0.96 9.85 -2.32
N ALA A 150 0.75 10.02 -1.01
CA ALA A 150 1.82 10.27 -0.05
C ALA A 150 2.81 9.10 0.00
N ALA A 151 2.31 7.87 0.15
CA ALA A 151 3.14 6.67 0.17
C ALA A 151 3.92 6.50 -1.14
N MET A 152 3.26 6.67 -2.30
CA MET A 152 3.94 6.58 -3.59
C MET A 152 4.96 7.70 -3.82
N SER A 153 4.71 8.89 -3.28
CA SER A 153 5.66 10.02 -3.33
C SER A 153 6.93 9.72 -2.56
N GLU A 154 6.82 9.01 -1.43
CA GLU A 154 7.97 8.51 -0.68
C GLU A 154 8.79 7.52 -1.51
N LEU A 155 8.12 6.59 -2.21
CA LEU A 155 8.80 5.63 -3.09
C LEU A 155 9.49 6.32 -4.28
N VAL A 156 8.84 7.29 -4.91
CA VAL A 156 9.44 8.05 -6.02
C VAL A 156 10.64 8.85 -5.54
N GLY A 157 10.57 9.43 -4.34
CA GLY A 157 11.59 10.30 -3.78
C GLY A 157 11.54 11.73 -4.34
N PHE A 158 12.50 12.56 -3.93
CA PHE A 158 12.63 13.94 -4.41
C PHE A 158 13.50 13.99 -5.67
N ASP A 159 12.99 14.61 -6.75
CA ASP A 159 13.64 14.69 -8.07
C ASP A 159 14.03 13.30 -8.64
N PRO A 160 13.05 12.47 -9.03
CA PRO A 160 13.30 11.10 -9.45
C PRO A 160 14.25 11.04 -10.63
N GLU A 161 15.12 10.05 -10.62
CA GLU A 161 16.06 9.83 -11.71
C GLU A 161 15.31 9.59 -13.04
N PRO A 162 15.91 10.01 -14.15
CA PRO A 162 15.42 9.68 -15.49
C PRO A 162 15.31 8.16 -15.69
N GLY A 163 14.16 7.71 -16.19
CA GLY A 163 13.88 6.28 -16.36
C GLY A 163 12.99 5.67 -15.27
N VAL A 164 12.40 6.48 -14.40
CA VAL A 164 11.31 6.05 -13.50
C VAL A 164 9.97 6.07 -14.25
N TYR A 165 9.21 4.99 -14.12
CA TYR A 165 7.89 4.80 -14.73
C TYR A 165 6.86 4.47 -13.65
N CYS A 166 5.68 5.07 -13.75
CA CYS A 166 4.52 4.71 -12.95
C CYS A 166 3.82 3.50 -13.59
N LEU A 167 3.36 2.53 -12.79
CA LEU A 167 2.57 1.40 -13.28
C LEU A 167 1.27 1.28 -12.49
N ALA A 168 0.14 1.45 -13.18
CA ALA A 168 -1.20 1.42 -12.59
C ALA A 168 -2.09 0.36 -13.24
N PRO A 169 -3.14 -0.13 -12.57
CA PRO A 169 -4.09 -1.03 -13.20
C PRO A 169 -4.87 -0.34 -14.33
N VAL A 170 -5.37 -1.13 -15.28
CA VAL A 170 -6.36 -0.70 -16.28
C VAL A 170 -7.72 -0.48 -15.61
N ALA A 171 -8.43 0.57 -15.99
CA ALA A 171 -9.75 0.89 -15.45
C ALA A 171 -10.77 -0.26 -15.67
N SER A 172 -11.61 -0.48 -14.67
CA SER A 172 -12.80 -1.34 -14.74
C SER A 172 -13.98 -0.57 -14.17
N ALA A 173 -15.12 -0.61 -14.85
CA ALA A 173 -16.32 0.13 -14.41
C ALA A 173 -16.93 -0.47 -13.13
N ASP A 174 -16.65 -1.75 -12.87
CA ASP A 174 -17.23 -2.51 -11.76
C ASP A 174 -16.36 -2.47 -10.50
N ASP A 175 -15.23 -1.73 -10.53
CA ASP A 175 -14.23 -1.72 -9.46
C ASP A 175 -13.89 -0.28 -9.01
N PRO A 176 -14.61 0.25 -7.99
CA PRO A 176 -14.36 1.59 -7.48
C PRO A 176 -13.02 1.71 -6.74
N ALA A 177 -12.51 0.62 -6.15
CA ALA A 177 -11.20 0.60 -5.49
C ALA A 177 -10.09 0.85 -6.53
N ARG A 178 -10.18 0.17 -7.68
CA ARG A 178 -9.26 0.36 -8.81
C ARG A 178 -9.32 1.78 -9.36
N ALA A 179 -10.48 2.41 -9.41
CA ALA A 179 -10.60 3.81 -9.83
C ALA A 179 -9.78 4.76 -8.93
N VAL A 180 -9.76 4.52 -7.61
CA VAL A 180 -8.96 5.31 -6.66
C VAL A 180 -7.46 5.07 -6.87
N LEU A 181 -7.01 3.82 -7.06
CA LEU A 181 -5.61 3.51 -7.34
C LEU A 181 -5.13 4.22 -8.62
N ILE A 182 -5.98 4.24 -9.64
CA ILE A 182 -5.72 4.93 -10.90
C ILE A 182 -5.60 6.44 -10.69
N SER A 183 -6.57 7.04 -9.97
CA SER A 183 -6.56 8.48 -9.63
C SER A 183 -5.26 8.87 -8.93
N ALA A 184 -4.86 8.09 -7.91
CA ALA A 184 -3.63 8.32 -7.17
C ALA A 184 -2.39 8.27 -8.09
N MET A 185 -2.30 7.28 -8.98
CA MET A 185 -1.16 7.15 -9.89
C MET A 185 -1.11 8.19 -10.99
N GLU A 186 -2.27 8.60 -11.52
CA GLU A 186 -2.35 9.71 -12.47
C GLU A 186 -1.88 11.01 -11.83
N ARG A 187 -2.32 11.29 -10.60
CA ARG A 187 -1.87 12.44 -9.82
C ARG A 187 -0.37 12.40 -9.54
N LEU A 188 0.16 11.24 -9.13
CA LEU A 188 1.60 11.06 -8.92
C LEU A 188 2.39 11.30 -10.22
N ALA A 189 1.98 10.67 -11.32
CA ALA A 189 2.61 10.83 -12.62
C ALA A 189 2.60 12.29 -13.09
N GLN A 190 1.50 13.02 -12.85
CA GLN A 190 1.38 14.43 -13.17
C GLN A 190 2.32 15.31 -12.32
N VAL A 191 2.40 15.08 -11.01
CA VAL A 191 3.22 15.87 -10.09
C VAL A 191 4.71 15.71 -10.40
N TYR A 192 5.15 14.48 -10.66
CA TYR A 192 6.56 14.18 -10.91
C TYR A 192 6.95 14.20 -12.41
N GLY A 193 5.99 14.37 -13.31
CA GLY A 193 6.21 14.35 -14.76
C GLY A 193 6.69 12.98 -15.27
N LEU A 194 6.19 11.89 -14.66
CA LEU A 194 6.61 10.52 -14.96
C LEU A 194 5.69 9.89 -16.02
N PRO A 195 6.22 9.01 -16.91
CA PRO A 195 5.37 8.24 -17.81
C PRO A 195 4.52 7.23 -17.04
N LEU A 196 3.25 7.11 -17.40
CA LEU A 196 2.29 6.18 -16.80
C LEU A 196 2.02 4.99 -17.73
N LEU A 197 2.36 3.79 -17.24
CA LEU A 197 2.08 2.50 -17.86
C LEU A 197 0.85 1.86 -17.22
N ARG A 198 0.27 0.87 -17.92
CA ARG A 198 -0.92 0.15 -17.47
C ARG A 198 -0.73 -1.35 -17.52
N TYR A 199 -1.20 -2.06 -16.50
CA TYR A 199 -1.30 -3.53 -16.49
C TYR A 199 -2.76 -3.98 -16.38
N ARG A 200 -3.05 -5.15 -16.94
CA ARG A 200 -4.40 -5.74 -16.90
C ARG A 200 -4.59 -6.53 -15.61
N CYS A 201 -5.71 -6.29 -14.94
CA CYS A 201 -6.14 -7.16 -13.84
C CYS A 201 -7.02 -8.28 -14.39
N LEU A 202 -6.85 -9.50 -13.86
CA LEU A 202 -7.65 -10.65 -14.28
C LEU A 202 -8.97 -10.69 -13.49
N GLU A 203 -10.08 -10.49 -14.21
CA GLU A 203 -11.42 -10.62 -13.65
C GLU A 203 -11.74 -12.09 -13.33
N LEU A 204 -12.35 -12.35 -12.17
CA LEU A 204 -12.74 -13.70 -11.77
C LEU A 204 -13.91 -14.19 -12.64
N SER A 205 -13.66 -15.11 -13.57
CA SER A 205 -14.72 -15.95 -14.13
C SER A 205 -15.02 -17.09 -13.16
N ILE A 206 -16.12 -16.98 -12.42
CA ILE A 206 -16.64 -18.14 -11.68
C ILE A 206 -17.15 -19.13 -12.73
N VAL A 207 -16.42 -20.22 -12.95
CA VAL A 207 -16.95 -21.37 -13.70
C VAL A 207 -17.89 -22.10 -12.75
N PRO A 208 -19.22 -22.13 -13.00
CA PRO A 208 -20.09 -22.99 -12.22
C PRO A 208 -19.61 -24.43 -12.42
N CYS A 209 -19.26 -25.11 -11.33
CA CYS A 209 -19.02 -26.54 -11.36
C CYS A 209 -20.35 -27.19 -11.70
N GLU A 210 -20.53 -27.64 -12.95
CA GLU A 210 -21.64 -28.53 -13.30
C GLU A 210 -21.45 -29.81 -12.48
N GLY A 211 -22.40 -30.07 -11.57
CA GLY A 211 -22.49 -31.26 -10.75
C GLY A 211 -23.34 -32.35 -11.39
#